data_AF-A0A929H521-F1
#
_entry.id   AF-A0A929H521-F1
#
_cell.length_a   1.000
_cell.length_b   1.000
_cell.length_c   1.000
_cell.angle_alpha   90.00
_cell.angle_beta   90.00
_cell.angle_gamma   90.00
#
_symmetry.space_group_name_H-M   'P 1'
#
loop_
_entity.id
_entity.type
_entity.pdbx_description
1 polymer ?
#
loop_
_entity_poly.entity_id
_entity_poly.type
_entity_poly.pdbx_seq_one_letter_code
_entity_poly.pdbx_strand_id
1 'polypeptide(L)' 'MQRIVADDLEALLDVLPPRIREPLYRESDCSELLEVVMDLGRPPEVRFPHRELIISANEVDRADIDYVVSRIGEFTGDNR' A
#
# COMPACT_ATOMS: atom_id res chain seq x y z
N MET A 1 19.69 3.77 13.78
CA MET A 1 18.29 3.33 13.92
C MET A 1 17.51 3.62 12.62
N GLN A 2 17.96 3.07 11.48
CA GLN A 2 17.35 3.34 10.15
C GLN A 2 16.86 2.07 9.43
N ARG A 3 17.04 0.87 10.02
CA ARG A 3 16.63 -0.40 9.40
C ARG A 3 15.13 -0.63 9.46
N ILE A 4 14.52 -0.37 10.63
CA ILE A 4 13.11 -0.68 10.90
C ILE A 4 12.16 0.00 9.91
N VAL A 5 12.40 1.28 9.59
CA VAL A 5 11.55 2.04 8.66
C VAL A 5 11.58 1.49 7.23
N ALA A 6 12.73 0.98 6.78
CA ALA A 6 12.84 0.37 5.45
C ALA A 6 12.21 -1.03 5.42
N ASP A 7 12.39 -1.80 6.49
CA ASP A 7 11.85 -3.16 6.62
C ASP A 7 10.30 -3.14 6.68
N ASP A 8 9.71 -2.19 7.43
CA ASP A 8 8.26 -2.03 7.55
C ASP A 8 7.61 -1.56 6.24
N LEU A 9 8.29 -0.67 5.50
CA LEU A 9 7.83 -0.22 4.19
C LEU A 9 7.83 -1.37 3.18
N GLU A 10 8.88 -2.19 3.16
CA GLU A 10 8.95 -3.35 2.27
C GLU A 10 7.85 -4.37 2.59
N ALA A 11 7.60 -4.63 3.88
CA ALA A 11 6.50 -5.48 4.33
C ALA A 11 5.12 -4.94 3.90
N LEU A 12 4.89 -3.63 4.01
CA LEU A 12 3.67 -2.98 3.50
C LEU A 12 3.54 -3.16 1.99
N LEU A 13 4.60 -2.89 1.23
CA LEU A 13 4.56 -2.99 -0.23
C LEU A 13 4.29 -4.43 -0.66
N ASP A 14 4.84 -5.44 0.02
CA ASP A 14 4.68 -6.85 -0.34
C ASP A 14 3.26 -7.40 -0.17
N VAL A 15 2.44 -6.80 0.68
CA VAL A 15 1.02 -7.20 0.81
C VAL A 15 0.12 -6.58 -0.25
N LEU A 16 0.57 -5.54 -0.97
CA LEU A 16 -0.24 -4.82 -1.96
C LEU A 16 -0.33 -5.55 -3.32
N PRO A 17 -1.45 -5.42 -4.04
CA PRO A 17 -1.56 -5.94 -5.40
C PRO A 17 -0.50 -5.32 -6.32
N PRO A 18 0.06 -6.07 -7.29
CA PRO A 18 1.12 -5.57 -8.16
C PRO A 18 0.75 -4.27 -8.88
N ARG A 19 -0.53 -4.12 -9.26
CA ARG A 19 -1.04 -2.92 -9.93
C ARG A 19 -0.99 -1.64 -9.07
N ILE A 20 -0.92 -1.78 -7.74
CA ILE A 20 -0.81 -0.69 -6.77
C ILE A 20 0.64 -0.50 -6.35
N ARG A 21 1.36 -1.60 -6.15
CA ARG A 21 2.76 -1.63 -5.72
C ARG A 21 3.73 -1.13 -6.79
N GLU A 22 3.58 -1.57 -8.03
CA GLU A 22 4.55 -1.24 -9.09
C GLU A 22 4.67 0.25 -9.39
N PRO A 23 3.58 1.04 -9.44
CA PRO A 23 3.70 2.47 -9.61
C PRO A 23 4.36 3.17 -8.41
N LEU A 24 4.13 2.69 -7.18
CA LEU A 24 4.76 3.24 -5.97
C LEU A 24 6.28 3.20 -6.04
N TYR A 25 6.87 2.10 -6.53
CA TYR A 25 8.32 2.00 -6.72
C TYR A 25 8.89 2.99 -7.75
N ARG A 26 8.06 3.64 -8.55
CA ARG A 26 8.49 4.66 -9.53
C ARG A 26 8.46 6.08 -8.95
N GLU A 27 7.83 6.26 -7.80
CA GLU A 27 7.80 7.56 -7.12
C GLU A 27 9.12 7.82 -6.40
N SER A 28 9.69 9.00 -6.59
CA SER A 28 10.99 9.37 -6.03
C SER A 28 11.00 9.47 -4.50
N ASP A 29 9.83 9.68 -3.90
CA ASP A 29 9.56 9.79 -2.48
C ASP A 29 8.90 8.52 -1.90
N CYS A 30 9.00 7.37 -2.61
CA CYS A 30 8.45 6.09 -2.15
C CYS A 30 8.90 5.72 -0.72
N SER A 31 10.14 6.05 -0.34
CA SER A 31 10.66 5.82 1.02
C SER A 31 9.96 6.65 2.12
N GLU A 32 9.16 7.64 1.74
CA GLU A 32 8.39 8.50 2.65
C GLU A 32 6.89 8.18 2.60
N LEU A 33 6.48 7.09 1.96
CA LEU A 33 5.08 6.67 1.89
C LEU A 33 4.46 6.58 3.30
N LEU A 34 3.33 7.26 3.51
CA LEU A 34 2.62 7.30 4.78
C LEU A 34 1.43 6.34 4.79
N GLU A 35 0.65 6.30 3.72
CA GLU A 35 -0.60 5.53 3.66
C GLU A 35 -0.93 5.13 2.23
N VAL A 36 -1.57 3.97 2.08
CA VAL A 36 -2.23 3.49 0.86
C VAL A 36 -3.70 3.24 1.18
N VAL A 37 -4.60 4.03 0.58
CA VAL A 37 -6.05 3.92 0.75
C VAL A 37 -6.64 3.08 -0.39
N MET A 38 -7.29 1.98 -0.04
CA MET A 38 -7.90 1.03 -0.98
C MET A 38 -9.39 0.88 -0.71
N ASP A 39 -10.18 1.91 -1.05
CA ASP A 39 -11.63 1.87 -0.91
C ASP A 39 -12.28 1.12 -2.09
N LEU A 40 -13.06 0.08 -1.80
CA LEU A 40 -13.79 -0.68 -2.82
C LEU A 40 -14.70 0.24 -3.67
N GLY A 41 -14.52 0.19 -4.99
CA GLY A 41 -15.25 1.03 -5.95
C GLY A 41 -14.70 2.45 -6.08
N ARG A 42 -13.47 2.71 -5.61
CA ARG A 42 -12.78 4.00 -5.79
C ARG A 42 -11.38 3.81 -6.35
N PRO A 43 -10.84 4.77 -7.10
CA PRO A 43 -9.42 4.77 -7.45
C PRO A 43 -8.55 4.75 -6.18
N PRO A 44 -7.49 3.92 -6.15
CA PRO A 44 -6.57 3.85 -5.02
C PRO A 44 -5.79 5.17 -4.86
N GLU A 45 -5.66 5.62 -3.62
CA GLU A 45 -4.98 6.86 -3.25
C GLU A 45 -3.79 6.55 -2.35
N VAL A 46 -2.72 7.33 -2.48
CA VAL A 46 -1.52 7.18 -1.65
C VAL A 46 -1.09 8.54 -1.11
N ARG A 47 -0.63 8.56 0.15
CA ARG A 47 -0.23 9.78 0.85
C ARG A 47 1.26 9.79 1.16
N PHE A 48 1.87 10.94 0.94
CA PHE A 48 3.25 11.31 1.29
C PHE A 48 3.22 12.56 2.18
N PRO A 49 4.32 12.93 2.87
CA PRO A 49 4.34 14.08 3.78
C PRO A 49 3.93 15.41 3.13
N HIS A 50 4.11 15.53 1.82
CA HIS A 50 3.92 16.79 1.08
C HIS A 50 2.92 16.69 -0.08
N ARG A 51 2.39 15.49 -0.36
CA ARG A 51 1.45 15.30 -1.47
C ARG A 51 0.60 14.04 -1.31
N GLU A 52 -0.51 14.03 -2.03
CA GLU A 52 -1.37 12.87 -2.20
C GLU A 52 -1.55 12.63 -3.69
N LEU A 53 -1.70 11.37 -4.10
CA LEU A 53 -1.91 11.05 -5.51
C LEU A 53 -2.78 9.81 -5.69
N ILE A 54 -3.56 9.83 -6.76
CA ILE A 54 -4.28 8.65 -7.24
C ILE A 54 -3.30 7.81 -8.06
N ILE A 55 -2.98 6.61 -7.56
CA ILE A 55 -1.89 5.79 -8.11
C ILE A 55 -2.35 4.96 -9.33
N SER A 56 -3.66 4.76 -9.48
CA SER A 56 -4.27 4.08 -10.62
C SER A 56 -5.65 4.67 -10.91
N ALA A 57 -6.00 4.83 -12.20
CA ALA A 57 -7.35 5.25 -12.58
C ALA A 57 -8.40 4.15 -12.40
N ASN A 58 -7.97 2.88 -12.31
CA ASN A 58 -8.87 1.75 -12.14
C ASN A 58 -9.30 1.65 -10.67
N GLU A 59 -10.61 1.64 -10.45
CA GLU A 59 -11.20 1.43 -9.14
C GLU A 59 -10.69 0.15 -8.47
N VAL A 60 -10.56 0.17 -7.15
CA VAL A 60 -10.28 -1.00 -6.32
C VAL A 60 -11.47 -1.95 -6.41
N ASP A 61 -11.22 -3.19 -6.79
CA ASP A 61 -12.23 -4.24 -6.83
C ASP A 61 -12.10 -5.20 -5.64
N ARG A 62 -13.00 -6.19 -5.58
CA ARG A 62 -12.99 -7.17 -4.49
C ARG A 62 -11.74 -8.04 -4.52
N ALA A 63 -11.21 -8.35 -5.70
CA ALA A 63 -10.02 -9.19 -5.84
C ALA A 63 -8.77 -8.47 -5.31
N ASP A 64 -8.69 -7.14 -5.42
CA ASP A 64 -7.62 -6.36 -4.79
C ASP A 64 -7.67 -6.43 -3.27
N ILE A 65 -8.85 -6.30 -2.68
CA ILE A 65 -9.02 -6.41 -1.22
C ILE A 65 -8.69 -7.83 -0.77
N ASP A 66 -9.21 -8.85 -1.45
CA ASP A 66 -8.94 -10.26 -1.14
C ASP A 66 -7.44 -10.58 -1.28
N TYR A 67 -6.76 -9.99 -2.26
CA TYR A 67 -5.31 -10.11 -2.45
C TYR A 67 -4.56 -9.62 -1.20
N VAL A 68 -4.92 -8.45 -0.68
CA VAL A 68 -4.29 -7.86 0.52
C VAL A 68 -4.61 -8.70 1.75
N VAL A 69 -5.89 -9.02 1.98
CA VAL A 69 -6.34 -9.82 3.13
C VAL A 69 -5.64 -11.19 3.17
N SER A 70 -5.45 -11.84 2.02
CA SER A 70 -4.76 -13.14 1.94
C SER A 70 -3.27 -13.09 2.34
N ARG A 71 -2.65 -11.91 2.35
CA ARG A 71 -1.21 -11.71 2.61
C ARG A 71 -0.90 -11.14 3.98
N ILE A 72 -1.86 -10.47 4.61
CA ILE A 72 -1.72 -9.97 5.99
C ILE A 72 -1.89 -11.12 7.01
N GLY A 73 -2.28 -12.33 6.57
CA GLY A 73 -2.48 -13.48 7.45
C GLY A 73 -3.77 -13.37 8.26
N GLU A 74 -4.05 -14.35 9.13
CA GLU A 74 -5.16 -14.23 10.08
C GLU A 74 -4.93 -13.01 10.99
N PHE A 75 -5.99 -12.22 11.23
CA PHE A 75 -5.99 -11.16 12.21
C PHE A 75 -5.76 -11.73 13.62
N THR A 76 -4.50 -11.98 13.95
CA THR A 76 -4.08 -12.19 15.34
C THR A 76 -3.96 -10.81 15.99
N GLY A 77 -4.13 -10.73 17.31
CA GLY A 77 -4.26 -9.45 18.04
C GLY A 77 -3.03 -8.53 18.01
N ASP A 78 -2.03 -8.82 17.17
CA ASP A 78 -0.76 -8.14 17.04
C ASP A 78 -0.57 -7.50 15.64
N ASN A 79 -1.66 -7.28 14.90
CA ASN A 79 -1.64 -6.48 13.67
C ASN A 79 -1.72 -4.99 14.04
N ARG A 80 -0.60 -4.44 14.50
CA ARG A 80 -0.42 -2.99 14.73
C ARG A 80 0.58 -2.40 13.75
#